data_AF-A0A812ULH5-F1
#
_entry.id   AF-A0A812ULH5-F1
#
_cell.length_a   1.000
_cell.length_b   1.000
_cell.length_c   1.000
_cell.angle_alpha   90.00
_cell.angle_beta   90.00
_cell.angle_gamma   90.00
#
_symmetry.space_group_name_H-M   'P 1'
#
loop_
_entity.id
_entity.type
_entity.pdbx_description
1 polymer ?
#
loop_
_entity_poly.entity_id
_entity_poly.type
_entity_poly.pdbx_seq_one_letter_code
_entity_poly.pdbx_strand_id
1 'polypeptide(L)'
;MAMEIIPKSRYPGDPQGQAFAAGIQSGWVVQSINGMNVQNEDFGKIMDMLDDEVADPRFSKSTALALEKQGGRMAEPVEAPLSVVFSSIPGYTYKGAALTEDGQDGFAR
;
A
#
# COMPACT_ATOMS: atom_id res chain seq x y z
N MET A 1 28.18 -7.00 7.02
CA MET A 1 27.30 -8.14 7.36
C MET A 1 26.20 -8.12 6.31
N ALA A 2 26.00 -9.19 5.54
CA ALA A 2 24.94 -9.24 4.53
C ALA A 2 23.60 -9.30 5.28
N MET A 3 22.76 -8.27 5.11
CA MET A 3 21.44 -8.20 5.74
C MET A 3 20.53 -9.21 5.04
N GLU A 4 19.99 -10.14 5.81
CA GLU A 4 19.15 -11.23 5.33
C GLU A 4 17.81 -10.68 4.80
N ILE A 5 17.42 -11.08 3.60
CA ILE A 5 16.09 -10.82 3.05
C ILE A 5 15.10 -11.55 3.96
N ILE A 6 14.32 -10.82 4.75
CA ILE A 6 13.31 -11.44 5.60
C ILE A 6 12.07 -11.70 4.72
N PRO A 7 11.71 -12.97 4.42
CA PRO A 7 10.65 -13.29 3.48
C PRO A 7 9.23 -13.07 4.05
N LYS A 8 9.10 -12.39 5.20
CA LYS A 8 7.85 -12.20 5.93
C LYS A 8 7.77 -10.79 6.49
N SER A 9 6.62 -10.16 6.30
CA SER A 9 6.26 -8.87 6.90
C SER A 9 6.54 -8.88 8.41
N ARG A 10 7.29 -7.91 8.91
CA ARG A 10 7.65 -7.83 10.34
C ARG A 10 6.53 -7.22 11.18
N TYR A 11 5.81 -6.26 10.61
CA TYR A 11 4.68 -5.55 11.22
C TYR A 11 3.70 -5.05 10.13
N PRO A 12 2.46 -4.67 10.47
CA PRO A 12 1.54 -4.01 9.54
C PRO A 12 2.15 -2.70 9.01
N GLY A 13 2.16 -2.49 7.69
CA GLY A 13 2.79 -1.33 7.07
C GLY A 13 4.31 -1.43 6.87
N ASP A 14 4.91 -2.62 7.04
CA ASP A 14 6.32 -2.86 6.68
C ASP A 14 6.54 -2.59 5.18
N PRO A 15 7.48 -1.71 4.79
CA PRO A 15 7.82 -1.49 3.38
C PRO A 15 8.27 -2.77 2.66
N GLN A 16 8.82 -3.74 3.41
CA GLN A 16 9.14 -5.10 2.94
C GLN A 16 8.06 -6.13 3.31
N GLY A 17 6.81 -5.68 3.37
CA GLY A 17 5.66 -6.49 3.73
C GLY A 17 5.25 -7.53 2.68
N GLN A 18 4.01 -8.01 2.78
CA GLN A 18 3.51 -9.11 1.95
C GLN A 18 3.60 -8.82 0.43
N ALA A 19 3.41 -7.56 0.01
CA ALA A 19 3.55 -7.17 -1.38
C ALA A 19 5.00 -7.29 -1.88
N PHE A 20 5.98 -6.82 -1.10
CA PHE A 20 7.39 -6.95 -1.43
C PHE A 20 7.83 -8.43 -1.48
N ALA A 21 7.43 -9.23 -0.49
CA ALA A 21 7.71 -10.67 -0.46
C ALA A 21 7.08 -11.43 -1.63
N ALA A 22 5.96 -10.93 -2.19
CA ALA A 22 5.34 -11.45 -3.40
C ALA A 22 5.98 -10.94 -4.71
N GLY A 23 7.03 -10.12 -4.63
CA GLY A 23 7.76 -9.60 -5.79
C GLY A 23 7.11 -8.38 -6.46
N ILE A 24 6.13 -7.76 -5.81
CA ILE A 24 5.48 -6.54 -6.32
C ILE A 24 6.49 -5.40 -6.33
N GLN A 25 6.58 -4.70 -7.46
CA GLN A 25 7.56 -3.64 -7.69
C GLN A 25 6.93 -2.25 -7.54
N SER A 26 7.74 -1.27 -7.15
CA SER A 26 7.33 0.14 -7.14
C SER A 26 6.85 0.58 -8.53
N GLY A 27 5.73 1.31 -8.58
CA GLY A 27 5.11 1.76 -9.82
C GLY A 27 4.11 0.78 -10.45
N TRP A 28 3.91 -0.40 -9.86
CA TRP A 28 2.75 -1.23 -10.18
C TRP A 28 1.49 -0.64 -9.55
N VAL A 29 0.34 -0.91 -10.18
CA VAL A 29 -0.97 -0.40 -9.75
C VAL A 29 -1.87 -1.55 -9.32
N VAL A 30 -2.81 -1.26 -8.41
CA VAL A 30 -3.82 -2.23 -7.98
C VAL A 30 -4.78 -2.50 -9.14
N GLN A 31 -4.85 -3.75 -9.57
CA GLN A 31 -5.76 -4.22 -10.62
C GLN A 31 -7.10 -4.66 -10.05
N SER A 32 -7.07 -5.49 -9.00
CA SER A 32 -8.28 -6.00 -8.38
C SER A 32 -8.12 -6.32 -6.90
N ILE A 33 -9.22 -6.18 -6.16
CA ILE A 33 -9.36 -6.61 -4.76
C ILE A 33 -10.48 -7.65 -4.69
N ASN A 34 -10.21 -8.85 -4.18
CA ASN A 34 -11.14 -9.99 -4.15
C ASN A 34 -11.83 -10.28 -5.51
N GLY A 35 -11.08 -10.11 -6.60
CA GLY A 35 -11.57 -10.32 -7.97
C GLY A 35 -12.38 -9.15 -8.57
N MET A 36 -12.68 -8.11 -7.78
CA MET A 36 -13.31 -6.88 -8.28
C MET A 36 -12.24 -5.99 -8.93
N ASN A 37 -12.41 -5.66 -10.21
CA ASN A 37 -11.51 -4.72 -10.90
C ASN A 37 -11.67 -3.31 -10.30
N VAL A 38 -10.55 -2.69 -9.91
CA VAL A 38 -10.53 -1.36 -9.30
C VAL A 38 -9.70 -0.34 -10.09
N GLN A 39 -9.32 -0.65 -11.33
CA GLN A 39 -8.42 0.20 -12.13
C GLN A 39 -9.00 1.58 -12.47
N ASN A 40 -10.33 1.71 -12.42
CA ASN A 40 -11.06 2.96 -12.69
C ASN A 40 -11.72 3.53 -11.43
N GLU A 41 -11.43 2.96 -10.27
CA GLU A 41 -11.98 3.43 -8.99
C GLU A 41 -11.14 4.57 -8.42
N ASP A 42 -11.76 5.39 -7.59
CA ASP A 42 -11.04 6.47 -6.90
C ASP A 42 -10.00 5.89 -5.93
N PHE A 43 -8.86 6.59 -5.80
CA PHE A 43 -7.78 6.19 -4.89
C PHE A 43 -8.27 6.03 -3.45
N GLY A 44 -9.09 6.96 -2.94
CA GLY A 44 -9.62 6.86 -1.59
C GLY A 44 -10.55 5.66 -1.41
N LYS A 45 -11.32 5.30 -2.45
CA LYS A 45 -12.19 4.12 -2.42
C LYS A 45 -11.36 2.83 -2.34
N ILE A 46 -10.25 2.76 -3.09
CA ILE A 46 -9.31 1.64 -3.01
C ILE A 46 -8.70 1.53 -1.59
N MET A 47 -8.30 2.67 -0.99
CA MET A 47 -7.74 2.69 0.37
C MET A 47 -8.77 2.26 1.42
N ASP A 48 -10.02 2.73 1.31
CA ASP A 48 -11.12 2.31 2.19
C ASP A 48 -11.37 0.80 2.09
N MET A 49 -11.39 0.25 0.87
CA MET A 49 -11.56 -1.19 0.66
C MET A 49 -10.43 -2.02 1.27
N LEU A 50 -9.20 -1.49 1.29
CA LEU A 50 -8.03 -2.14 1.90
C LEU A 50 -7.92 -1.92 3.41
N ASP A 51 -8.79 -1.08 3.99
CA ASP A 51 -8.66 -0.56 5.35
C ASP A 51 -7.27 0.06 5.63
N ASP A 52 -6.62 0.59 4.59
CA ASP A 52 -5.26 1.15 4.65
C ASP A 52 -5.28 2.66 4.90
N GLU A 53 -6.15 3.07 5.83
CA GLU A 53 -6.10 4.41 6.39
C GLU A 53 -4.97 4.44 7.43
N VAL A 54 -3.89 5.17 7.16
CA VAL A 54 -2.87 5.47 8.17
C VAL A 54 -3.50 6.38 9.23
N ALA A 55 -4.22 5.80 10.18
CA ALA A 55 -4.68 6.47 11.38
C ALA A 55 -3.51 6.57 12.36
N ASP A 56 -2.53 7.42 12.05
CA ASP A 56 -1.56 7.82 13.08
C ASP A 56 -2.36 8.48 14.23
N PRO A 57 -2.28 7.95 15.47
CA PRO A 57 -3.02 8.49 16.62
C PRO A 57 -2.75 9.97 16.91
N ARG A 58 -1.63 10.52 16.41
CA ARG A 58 -1.29 11.95 16.49
C ARG A 58 -2.07 12.82 15.51
N PHE A 59 -2.64 12.21 14.46
CA PHE A 59 -3.43 12.85 13.42
C PHE A 59 -4.95 12.63 13.59
N SER A 60 -5.43 11.94 14.63
CA SER A 60 -6.84 11.48 14.70
C SER A 60 -7.91 12.58 14.59
N LYS A 61 -7.62 13.83 14.98
CA LYS A 61 -8.52 14.97 14.70
C LYS A 61 -8.46 15.40 13.23
N SER A 62 -7.28 15.43 12.63
CA SER A 62 -7.10 15.73 11.21
C SER A 62 -7.62 14.64 10.29
N THR A 63 -7.56 13.36 10.67
CA THR A 63 -8.12 12.25 9.88
C THR A 63 -9.64 12.30 9.89
N ALA A 64 -10.27 12.52 11.06
CA ALA A 64 -11.72 12.73 11.13
C ALA A 64 -12.18 13.96 10.32
N LEU A 65 -11.44 15.08 10.39
CA LEU A 65 -11.70 16.29 9.59
C LEU A 65 -11.44 16.08 8.08
N ALA A 66 -10.45 15.27 7.71
CA ALA A 66 -10.17 14.94 6.32
C ALA A 66 -11.27 14.03 5.75
N LEU A 67 -11.69 13.03 6.52
CA LEU A 67 -12.79 12.13 6.17
C LEU A 67 -14.11 12.91 6.04
N GLU A 68 -14.39 13.84 6.96
CA GLU A 68 -15.55 14.75 6.86
C GLU A 68 -15.49 15.63 5.61
N LYS A 69 -14.32 16.21 5.30
CA LYS A 69 -14.10 17.01 4.08
C LYS A 69 -14.21 16.21 2.79
N GLN A 70 -13.88 14.91 2.83
CA GLN A 70 -13.94 14.00 1.69
C GLN A 70 -15.35 13.41 1.49
N GLY A 71 -16.29 13.69 2.41
CA GLY A 71 -17.67 13.22 2.34
C GLY A 71 -17.92 11.88 3.05
N GLY A 72 -16.97 11.42 3.87
CA GLY A 72 -17.00 10.11 4.53
C GLY A 72 -16.23 9.04 3.77
N ARG A 73 -16.35 7.79 4.23
CA ARG A 73 -15.81 6.62 3.51
C ARG A 73 -16.58 6.43 2.20
N MET A 74 -15.85 6.13 1.13
CA MET A 74 -16.38 5.83 -0.20
C MET A 74 -16.67 4.33 -0.41
N ALA A 75 -16.10 3.46 0.43
CA ALA A 75 -16.41 2.04 0.47
C ALA A 75 -16.30 1.48 1.90
N GLU A 76 -16.96 0.35 2.13
CA GLU A 76 -16.72 -0.45 3.34
C GLU A 76 -15.44 -1.29 3.16
N PRO A 77 -14.65 -1.48 4.24
CA PRO A 77 -13.52 -2.39 4.25
C PRO A 77 -13.88 -3.80 3.79
N VAL A 78 -13.00 -4.39 3.00
CA VAL A 78 -13.16 -5.77 2.58
C VAL A 78 -12.71 -6.71 3.70
N GLU A 79 -13.52 -7.72 4.01
CA GLU A 79 -13.19 -8.69 5.06
C GLU A 79 -11.95 -9.50 4.73
N ALA A 80 -11.13 -9.76 5.76
CA ALA A 80 -10.00 -10.67 5.65
C ALA A 80 -10.46 -12.14 5.66
N PRO A 81 -9.76 -13.06 4.95
CA PRO A 81 -8.59 -12.81 4.12
C PRO A 81 -8.93 -12.16 2.79
N LEU A 82 -8.13 -11.18 2.37
CA LEU A 82 -8.31 -10.47 1.10
C LEU A 82 -7.19 -10.81 0.10
N SER A 83 -7.54 -10.80 -1.18
CA SER A 83 -6.62 -11.01 -2.30
C SER A 83 -6.48 -9.72 -3.10
N VAL A 84 -5.25 -9.27 -3.32
CA VAL A 84 -4.93 -8.10 -4.14
C VAL A 84 -4.11 -8.54 -5.35
N VAL A 85 -4.51 -8.12 -6.54
CA VAL A 85 -3.75 -8.32 -7.77
C VAL A 85 -3.19 -6.98 -8.20
N PHE A 86 -1.89 -6.96 -8.51
CA PHE A 86 -1.20 -5.79 -9.05
C PHE A 86 -0.86 -5.99 -10.52
N SER A 87 -0.73 -4.89 -11.26
CA SER A 87 -0.34 -4.90 -12.67
C SER A 87 0.73 -3.85 -12.94
N SER A 88 1.68 -4.17 -13.82
CA SER A 88 2.60 -3.20 -14.38
C SER A 88 1.92 -2.41 -15.51
N ILE A 89 2.33 -1.14 -15.67
CA ILE A 89 1.88 -0.33 -16.80
C ILE A 89 2.95 -0.39 -17.89
N PRO A 90 2.64 -0.91 -19.09
CA PRO A 90 3.61 -0.98 -20.19
C PRO A 90 4.18 0.40 -20.53
N GLY A 91 5.50 0.51 -20.54
CA GLY A 91 6.21 1.75 -20.86
C GLY A 91 6.23 2.80 -19.73
N TYR A 92 5.60 2.53 -18.59
CA TYR A 92 5.71 3.39 -17.42
C TYR A 92 6.97 3.05 -16.62
N THR A 93 7.83 4.05 -16.43
CA THR A 93 8.99 3.95 -15.55
C THR A 93 8.73 4.77 -14.30
N TYR A 94 8.64 4.10 -13.16
CA TYR A 94 8.53 4.77 -11.87
C TYR A 94 9.81 5.59 -11.60
N LYS A 95 9.64 6.87 -11.26
CA LYS A 95 10.75 7.81 -10.99
C LYS A 95 11.04 7.99 -9.50
N GLY A 96 10.34 7.29 -8.61
CA GLY A 96 10.59 7.34 -7.18
C GLY A 96 11.64 6.32 -6.74
N ALA A 97 11.89 6.27 -5.43
CA ALA A 97 12.78 5.28 -4.84
C ALA A 97 12.25 3.86 -5.09
N ALA A 98 13.07 3.01 -5.69
CA ALA A 98 12.79 1.59 -5.76
C ALA A 98 12.95 1.00 -4.35
N LEU A 99 11.98 0.19 -3.91
CA LEU A 99 12.15 -0.63 -2.72
C LEU A 99 13.22 -1.68 -3.04
N THR A 100 14.39 -1.55 -2.41
CA THR A 100 15.42 -2.57 -2.41
C THR A 100 15.35 -3.35 -1.10
N GLU A 101 15.96 -4.54 -1.07
CA GLU A 101 16.28 -5.22 0.19
C GLU A 101 16.97 -4.23 1.13
N ASP A 102 16.72 -4.32 2.45
CA ASP A 102 17.30 -3.43 3.47
C ASP A 102 18.84 -3.47 3.37
N GLY A 103 19.40 -2.62 2.52
CA GLY A 103 20.78 -2.19 2.56
C GLY A 103 20.92 -1.17 3.67
N GLN A 104 22.09 -1.07 4.29
CA GLN A 104 22.38 -0.11 5.38
C GLN A 104 22.13 1.38 5.02
N ASP A 105 21.72 1.68 3.80
CA ASP A 105 21.55 3.03 3.26
C ASP A 105 20.14 3.64 3.48
N GLY A 106 19.20 2.88 4.08
CA GLY A 106 17.83 3.34 4.37
C GLY A 106 17.68 4.57 5.28
N PHE A 107 18.78 5.05 5.87
CA PHE A 107 18.87 6.37 6.55
C PHE A 107 20.27 6.99 6.42
N ALA A 108 20.89 6.93 5.25
CA ALA A 108 22.16 7.62 5.03
C ALA A 108 21.94 9.11 4.68
N ARG A 109 21.81 9.91 5.75
CA ARG A 109 21.90 11.39 5.89
C ARG A 109 20.97 12.28 5.06
#